data_AF-A0A0D3ETH3-F1
#
_entry.id   AF-A0A0D3ETH3-F1
#
_cell.length_a   1.000
_cell.length_b   1.000
_cell.length_c   1.000
_cell.angle_alpha   90.00
_cell.angle_beta   90.00
_cell.angle_gamma   90.00
#
_symmetry.space_group_name_H-M   'P 1'
#
loop_
_entity.id
_entity.type
_entity.pdbx_description
1 polymer ?
#
loop_
_entity_poly.entity_id
_entity_poly.type
_entity_poly.pdbx_seq_one_letter_code
_entity_poly.pdbx_strand_id
1 'polypeptide(L)'
;MPLPPLRPPPRRSPPTTIGEAYPDARGFATLKWIVILLLVSCMFAGGLYALTPLVSKDPLYLARVPWRLPVRVLCDSYLSLIMVIRAYTFMHLPRAPLVVDDYLMLLGLGVIGGVTVVTTSTILGLPVEDERVVMACAGVLVVLVAGLLAYWRWIVRKYGDKPVDPAPKLVEGDRN
;
A
#
# COMPACT_ATOMS: atom_id res chain seq x y z
N MET A 1 -58.09 8.52 8.58
CA MET A 1 -57.01 7.54 8.32
C MET A 1 -55.71 8.08 8.91
N PRO A 2 -55.11 7.42 9.91
CA PRO A 2 -53.81 7.83 10.45
C PRO A 2 -52.69 7.36 9.51
N LEU A 3 -51.74 8.25 9.21
CA LEU A 3 -50.57 7.97 8.38
C LEU A 3 -49.65 6.94 9.09
N PRO A 4 -49.06 5.98 8.34
CA PRO A 4 -48.15 5.01 8.93
C PRO A 4 -46.87 5.71 9.46
N PRO A 5 -46.29 5.21 10.57
CA PRO A 5 -45.09 5.81 11.15
C PRO A 5 -43.90 5.70 10.17
N LEU A 6 -43.20 6.82 9.95
CA LEU A 6 -41.94 6.85 9.20
C LEU A 6 -40.97 5.84 9.82
N ARG A 7 -40.53 4.83 9.04
CA ARG A 7 -39.44 3.97 9.45
C ARG A 7 -38.22 4.84 9.76
N PRO A 8 -37.52 4.61 10.89
CA PRO A 8 -36.25 5.27 11.12
C PRO A 8 -35.28 4.94 9.97
N PRO A 9 -34.40 5.88 9.57
CA PRO A 9 -33.42 5.62 8.53
C PRO A 9 -32.60 4.37 8.91
N PRO A 10 -32.23 3.53 7.93
CA PRO A 10 -31.44 2.35 8.21
C PRO A 10 -30.20 2.76 8.99
N ARG A 11 -30.04 2.19 10.20
CA ARG A 11 -28.80 2.33 10.97
C ARG A 11 -27.69 1.84 10.04
N ARG A 12 -26.77 2.73 9.64
CA ARG A 12 -25.56 2.33 8.91
C ARG A 12 -24.89 1.25 9.75
N SER A 13 -24.85 0.03 9.24
CA SER A 13 -24.07 -1.04 9.83
C SER A 13 -22.65 -0.50 10.05
N PRO A 14 -22.03 -0.74 11.22
CA PRO A 14 -20.65 -0.32 11.43
C PRO A 14 -19.79 -0.85 10.28
N PRO A 15 -18.86 -0.04 9.75
CA PRO A 15 -18.06 -0.43 8.60
C PRO A 15 -17.32 -1.72 8.93
N THR A 16 -17.45 -2.73 8.06
CA THR A 16 -16.79 -4.03 8.22
C THR A 16 -15.30 -3.82 8.45
N THR A 17 -14.82 -4.35 9.57
CA THR A 17 -13.41 -4.23 9.95
C THR A 17 -12.58 -5.36 9.33
N ILE A 18 -11.29 -5.12 9.11
CA ILE A 18 -10.40 -6.11 8.49
C ILE A 18 -10.37 -7.42 9.30
N GLY A 19 -10.44 -7.36 10.63
CA GLY A 19 -10.48 -8.52 11.51
C GLY A 19 -11.79 -9.32 11.43
N GLU A 20 -12.91 -8.68 11.10
CA GLU A 20 -14.19 -9.37 10.85
C GLU A 20 -14.20 -10.03 9.45
N ALA A 21 -13.58 -9.39 8.45
CA ALA A 21 -13.45 -9.94 7.12
C ALA A 21 -12.40 -11.07 7.03
N TYR A 22 -11.36 -11.00 7.86
CA TYR A 22 -10.23 -11.95 7.85
C TYR A 22 -9.86 -12.39 9.28
N PRO A 23 -10.65 -13.29 9.90
CA PRO A 23 -10.41 -13.75 11.27
C PRO A 23 -9.05 -14.50 11.42
N ASP A 24 -8.59 -15.18 10.37
CA ASP A 24 -7.30 -15.89 10.34
C ASP A 24 -6.13 -15.01 9.86
N ALA A 25 -6.28 -13.69 9.83
CA ALA A 25 -5.23 -12.78 9.35
C ALA A 25 -3.91 -12.93 10.13
N ARG A 26 -3.98 -13.32 11.41
CA ARG A 26 -2.82 -13.47 12.31
C ARG A 26 -2.14 -14.84 12.23
N GLY A 27 -2.89 -15.89 11.88
CA GLY A 27 -2.33 -17.20 11.54
C GLY A 27 -1.47 -17.04 10.29
N PHE A 28 -0.21 -17.46 10.35
CA PHE A 28 0.76 -17.37 9.25
C PHE A 28 1.32 -15.97 8.94
N ALA A 29 1.52 -15.12 9.95
CA ALA A 29 2.17 -13.81 9.76
C ALA A 29 3.54 -13.90 9.04
N THR A 30 4.40 -14.86 9.43
CA THR A 30 5.73 -15.04 8.81
C THR A 30 5.63 -15.46 7.34
N LEU A 31 4.73 -16.39 7.00
CA LEU A 31 4.52 -16.83 5.61
C LEU A 31 3.99 -15.68 4.75
N LYS A 32 3.06 -14.87 5.29
CA LYS A 32 2.54 -13.68 4.63
C LYS A 32 3.65 -12.67 4.36
N TRP A 33 4.51 -12.39 5.34
CA TRP A 33 5.69 -11.53 5.14
C TRP A 33 6.62 -12.08 4.06
N ILE A 34 6.90 -13.37 4.04
CA ILE A 34 7.73 -14.01 3.00
C ILE A 34 7.09 -13.82 1.62
N VAL A 35 5.79 -14.09 1.47
CA VAL A 35 5.06 -13.91 0.20
C VAL A 35 5.07 -12.45 -0.25
N ILE A 36 4.88 -11.50 0.67
CA ILE A 36 4.90 -10.07 0.38
C ILE A 36 6.30 -9.59 -0.03
N LEU A 37 7.35 -10.01 0.69
CA LEU A 37 8.73 -9.70 0.33
C LEU A 37 9.11 -10.32 -1.01
N LEU A 38 8.66 -11.55 -1.29
CA LEU A 38 8.86 -12.19 -2.59
C LEU A 38 8.15 -11.40 -3.71
N LEU A 39 6.90 -10.98 -3.48
CA LEU A 39 6.12 -10.21 -4.46
C LEU A 39 6.76 -8.84 -4.73
N VAL A 40 7.24 -8.17 -3.69
CA VAL A 40 8.05 -6.93 -3.80
C VAL A 40 9.33 -7.19 -4.61
N SER A 41 10.04 -8.27 -4.30
CA SER A 41 11.26 -8.64 -5.03
C SER A 41 10.98 -8.91 -6.51
N CYS A 42 9.88 -9.59 -6.83
CA CYS A 42 9.46 -9.86 -8.20
C CYS A 42 9.09 -8.57 -8.95
N MET A 43 8.44 -7.61 -8.29
CA MET A 43 8.15 -6.29 -8.87
C MET A 43 9.44 -5.54 -9.22
N PHE A 44 10.41 -5.55 -8.30
CA PHE A 44 11.74 -4.94 -8.50
C PHE A 44 12.48 -5.60 -9.67
N ALA A 45 12.52 -6.94 -9.69
CA ALA A 45 13.19 -7.72 -10.73
C ALA A 45 12.52 -7.54 -12.11
N GLY A 46 11.19 -7.59 -12.17
CA GLY A 46 10.43 -7.36 -13.41
C GLY A 46 10.63 -5.94 -13.94
N GLY A 47 10.74 -4.97 -13.04
CA GLY A 47 11.07 -3.59 -13.35
C GLY A 47 12.42 -3.40 -14.04
N LEU A 48 13.46 -4.02 -13.47
CA LEU A 48 14.79 -4.08 -14.08
C LEU A 48 14.76 -4.85 -15.40
N TYR A 49 14.01 -5.95 -15.46
CA TYR A 49 13.90 -6.77 -16.66
C TYR A 49 13.31 -5.98 -17.84
N ALA A 50 12.33 -5.11 -17.59
CA ALA A 50 11.74 -4.23 -18.61
C ALA A 50 12.73 -3.21 -19.19
N LEU A 51 13.81 -2.88 -18.47
CA LEU A 51 14.87 -1.98 -18.94
C LEU A 51 16.00 -2.70 -19.66
N THR A 52 16.08 -4.03 -19.57
CA THR A 52 17.08 -4.86 -20.26
C THR A 52 17.26 -4.51 -21.74
N PRO A 53 16.22 -4.35 -22.58
CA PRO A 53 16.41 -4.04 -24.00
C PRO A 53 17.04 -2.67 -24.27
N LEU A 54 16.93 -1.73 -23.33
CA LEU A 54 17.54 -0.39 -23.42
C LEU A 54 18.99 -0.43 -22.94
N VAL A 55 19.24 -1.11 -21.81
CA VAL A 55 20.59 -1.32 -21.26
C VAL A 55 21.46 -2.20 -22.17
N SER A 56 20.87 -3.17 -22.87
CA SER A 56 21.59 -4.03 -23.81
C SER A 56 22.05 -3.28 -25.06
N LYS A 57 21.36 -2.19 -25.44
CA LYS A 57 21.76 -1.32 -26.55
C LYS A 57 22.84 -0.34 -26.12
N ASP A 58 22.67 0.25 -24.93
CA ASP A 58 23.64 1.19 -24.35
C ASP A 58 23.90 0.81 -22.87
N PRO A 59 25.03 0.15 -22.55
CA PRO A 59 25.32 -0.27 -21.18
C PRO A 59 25.49 0.89 -20.20
N LEU A 60 25.79 2.10 -20.72
CA LEU A 60 25.87 3.34 -19.95
C LEU A 60 24.54 4.09 -19.85
N TYR A 61 23.43 3.57 -20.40
CA TYR A 61 22.14 4.27 -20.48
C TYR A 61 21.63 4.80 -19.13
N LEU A 62 21.84 4.02 -18.07
CA LEU A 62 21.45 4.35 -16.70
C LEU A 62 22.46 5.25 -15.98
N ALA A 63 23.74 5.20 -16.39
CA ALA A 63 24.82 5.99 -15.80
C ALA A 63 24.99 7.36 -16.48
N ARG A 64 24.55 7.50 -17.74
CA ARG A 64 24.67 8.72 -18.55
C ARG A 64 23.83 9.87 -17.99
N VAL A 65 22.73 9.56 -17.32
CA VAL A 65 21.88 10.54 -16.62
C VAL A 65 21.75 10.07 -15.17
N PRO A 66 22.40 10.75 -14.20
CA PRO A 66 22.54 10.27 -12.82
C PRO A 66 21.20 10.09 -12.10
N TRP A 67 20.13 10.72 -12.59
CA TRP A 67 18.79 10.69 -12.00
C TRP A 67 17.90 9.53 -12.45
N ARG A 68 18.27 8.79 -13.52
CA ARG A 68 17.45 7.66 -14.03
C ARG A 68 17.34 6.51 -13.05
N LEU A 69 18.46 6.14 -12.41
CA LEU A 69 18.50 5.12 -11.37
C LEU A 69 17.69 5.53 -10.13
N PRO A 70 17.87 6.73 -9.55
CA PRO A 70 17.03 7.22 -8.46
C PRO A 70 15.53 7.21 -8.78
N VAL A 71 15.11 7.69 -9.95
CA VAL A 71 13.69 7.69 -10.34
C VAL A 71 13.13 6.26 -10.35
N ARG A 72 13.89 5.30 -10.90
CA ARG A 72 13.49 3.90 -10.93
C ARG A 72 13.36 3.33 -9.52
N VAL A 73 14.39 3.47 -8.70
CA VAL A 73 14.42 2.99 -7.32
C VAL A 73 13.28 3.60 -6.51
N LEU A 74 13.00 4.89 -6.69
CA LEU A 74 11.91 5.59 -6.01
C LEU A 74 10.54 5.05 -6.45
N CYS A 75 10.32 4.83 -7.75
CA CYS A 75 9.08 4.24 -8.26
C CYS A 75 8.85 2.83 -7.69
N ASP A 76 9.88 1.97 -7.72
CA ASP A 76 9.78 0.62 -7.19
C ASP A 76 9.59 0.63 -5.66
N SER A 77 10.24 1.56 -4.95
CA SER A 77 10.06 1.75 -3.51
C SER A 77 8.64 2.20 -3.16
N TYR A 78 8.02 3.06 -3.98
CA TYR A 78 6.65 3.52 -3.78
C TYR A 78 5.66 2.34 -3.87
N LEU A 79 5.75 1.54 -4.93
CA LEU A 79 4.90 0.36 -5.12
C LEU A 79 5.11 -0.68 -4.02
N SER A 80 6.37 -0.92 -3.64
CA SER A 80 6.73 -1.81 -2.54
C SER A 80 6.13 -1.35 -1.21
N LEU A 81 6.25 -0.05 -0.91
CA LEU A 81 5.78 0.53 0.32
C LEU A 81 4.25 0.41 0.45
N ILE A 82 3.49 0.55 -0.64
CA ILE A 82 2.04 0.30 -0.63
C ILE A 82 1.74 -1.14 -0.18
N MET A 83 2.43 -2.13 -0.75
CA MET A 83 2.24 -3.54 -0.39
C MET A 83 2.63 -3.82 1.06
N VAL A 84 3.70 -3.21 1.55
CA VAL A 84 4.12 -3.34 2.96
C VAL A 84 3.12 -2.71 3.91
N ILE A 85 2.60 -1.51 3.60
CA ILE A 85 1.57 -0.85 4.42
C ILE A 85 0.31 -1.71 4.46
N ARG A 86 -0.11 -2.24 3.31
CA ARG A 86 -1.24 -3.15 3.20
C ARG A 86 -1.04 -4.39 4.08
N ALA A 87 0.06 -5.09 3.89
CA ALA A 87 0.45 -6.24 4.70
C ALA A 87 0.39 -5.95 6.20
N TYR A 88 0.96 -4.81 6.59
CA TYR A 88 0.99 -4.35 7.97
C TYR A 88 -0.42 -4.09 8.50
N THR A 89 -1.29 -3.43 7.73
CA THR A 89 -2.69 -3.20 8.13
C THR A 89 -3.45 -4.50 8.34
N PHE A 90 -3.28 -5.49 7.46
CA PHE A 90 -3.92 -6.80 7.62
C PHE A 90 -3.44 -7.56 8.86
N MET A 91 -2.14 -7.51 9.15
CA MET A 91 -1.56 -8.31 10.24
C MET A 91 -1.65 -7.64 11.61
N HIS A 92 -1.53 -6.31 11.67
CA HIS A 92 -1.38 -5.58 12.92
C HIS A 92 -2.56 -4.66 13.25
N LEU A 93 -3.46 -4.37 12.32
CA LEU A 93 -4.60 -3.48 12.53
C LEU A 93 -5.94 -4.13 12.19
N PRO A 94 -6.38 -5.14 12.96
CA PRO A 94 -7.65 -5.83 12.71
C PRO A 94 -8.88 -4.89 12.84
N ARG A 95 -8.76 -3.76 13.54
CA ARG A 95 -9.83 -2.75 13.68
C ARG A 95 -9.85 -1.70 12.55
N ALA A 96 -8.89 -1.71 11.62
CA ALA A 96 -8.94 -0.79 10.50
C ALA A 96 -10.18 -1.13 9.61
N PRO A 97 -10.94 -0.13 9.15
CA PRO A 97 -12.07 -0.36 8.27
C PRO A 97 -11.57 -0.83 6.90
N LEU A 98 -12.24 -1.82 6.30
CA LEU A 98 -11.86 -2.40 5.00
C LEU A 98 -11.76 -1.35 3.89
N VAL A 99 -12.58 -0.29 3.99
CA VAL A 99 -12.59 0.86 3.08
C VAL A 99 -11.21 1.54 2.96
N VAL A 100 -10.39 1.51 4.02
CA VAL A 100 -9.03 2.07 4.00
C VAL A 100 -8.09 1.23 3.11
N ASP A 101 -8.27 -0.10 3.08
CA ASP A 101 -7.55 -1.00 2.16
C ASP A 101 -8.01 -0.78 0.72
N ASP A 102 -9.32 -0.68 0.50
CA ASP A 102 -9.89 -0.45 -0.83
C ASP A 102 -9.39 0.85 -1.45
N TYR A 103 -9.36 1.95 -0.68
CA TYR A 103 -8.79 3.21 -1.17
C TYR A 103 -7.29 3.11 -1.42
N LEU A 104 -6.55 2.40 -0.57
CA LEU A 104 -5.11 2.21 -0.76
C LEU A 104 -4.81 1.41 -2.05
N MET A 105 -5.60 0.38 -2.35
CA MET A 105 -5.45 -0.44 -3.54
C MET A 105 -5.96 0.25 -4.80
N LEU A 106 -7.17 0.80 -4.78
CA LEU A 106 -7.77 1.41 -5.96
C LEU A 106 -7.08 2.72 -6.33
N LEU A 107 -6.96 3.63 -5.36
CA LEU A 107 -6.39 4.95 -5.60
C LEU A 107 -4.86 4.93 -5.53
N GLY A 108 -4.30 4.31 -4.49
CA GLY A 108 -2.85 4.28 -4.27
C GLY A 108 -2.11 3.42 -5.30
N LEU A 109 -2.50 2.15 -5.45
CA LEU A 109 -1.83 1.24 -6.38
C LEU A 109 -2.37 1.38 -7.82
N GLY A 110 -3.69 1.36 -7.99
CA GLY A 110 -4.33 1.35 -9.31
C GLY A 110 -4.13 2.66 -10.07
N VAL A 111 -4.60 3.77 -9.49
CA VAL A 111 -4.56 5.08 -10.16
C VAL A 111 -3.17 5.70 -10.04
N ILE A 112 -2.71 6.01 -8.82
CA ILE A 112 -1.46 6.74 -8.61
C ILE A 112 -0.27 5.85 -9.00
N GLY A 113 -0.23 4.61 -8.52
CA GLY A 113 0.78 3.62 -8.92
C GLY A 113 0.83 3.41 -10.42
N GLY A 114 -0.32 3.17 -11.08
CA GLY A 114 -0.39 3.05 -12.53
C GLY A 114 0.17 4.27 -13.27
N VAL A 115 -0.24 5.48 -12.88
CA VAL A 115 0.28 6.73 -13.47
C VAL A 115 1.79 6.87 -13.25
N THR A 116 2.29 6.55 -12.05
CA THR A 116 3.74 6.61 -11.77
C THR A 116 4.53 5.61 -12.60
N VAL A 117 4.02 4.38 -12.81
CA VAL A 117 4.67 3.36 -13.63
C VAL A 117 4.72 3.79 -15.09
N VAL A 118 3.61 4.28 -15.63
CA VAL A 118 3.54 4.75 -17.03
C VAL A 118 4.49 5.92 -17.22
N THR A 119 4.42 6.93 -16.35
CA THR A 119 5.27 8.13 -16.41
C THR A 119 6.75 7.76 -16.32
N THR A 120 7.12 6.90 -15.36
CA THR A 120 8.50 6.46 -15.17
C THR A 120 9.00 5.65 -16.37
N SER A 121 8.16 4.77 -16.92
CA SER A 121 8.51 3.99 -18.13
C SER A 121 8.65 4.87 -19.36
N THR A 122 7.85 5.92 -19.50
CA THR A 122 7.97 6.89 -20.60
C THR A 122 9.25 7.72 -20.47
N ILE A 123 9.58 8.21 -19.27
CA ILE A 123 10.80 8.99 -19.01
C ILE A 123 12.07 8.13 -19.20
N LEU A 124 12.01 6.85 -18.82
CA LEU A 124 13.12 5.90 -18.97
C LEU A 124 13.17 5.23 -20.35
N GLY A 125 12.10 5.28 -21.14
CA GLY A 125 12.01 4.64 -22.44
C GLY A 125 12.27 5.60 -23.60
N LEU A 126 11.95 6.88 -23.43
CA LEU A 126 12.29 7.93 -24.38
C LEU A 126 13.70 8.47 -24.08
N PRO A 127 14.45 8.90 -25.10
CA PRO A 127 15.70 9.63 -24.92
C PRO A 127 15.39 11.05 -24.40
N VAL A 128 14.86 11.16 -23.19
CA VAL A 128 14.77 12.43 -22.48
C VAL A 128 16.20 12.75 -22.04
N GLU A 129 16.85 13.63 -22.79
CA GLU A 129 18.18 14.17 -22.47
C GLU A 129 18.10 15.33 -21.47
N ASP A 130 16.91 15.88 -21.25
CA ASP A 130 16.72 16.98 -20.31
C ASP A 130 16.67 16.46 -18.86
N GLU A 131 17.81 16.61 -18.17
CA GLU A 131 17.99 16.20 -16.77
C GLU A 131 16.98 16.85 -15.82
N ARG A 132 16.45 18.03 -16.17
CA ARG A 132 15.49 18.76 -15.33
C ARG A 132 14.17 17.99 -15.19
N VAL A 133 13.74 17.31 -16.26
CA VAL A 133 12.51 16.51 -16.27
C VAL A 133 12.67 15.29 -15.36
N VAL A 134 13.83 14.63 -15.42
CA VAL A 134 14.13 13.45 -14.60
C VAL A 134 14.26 13.85 -13.12
N MET A 135 14.88 15.01 -12.83
CA MET A 135 14.93 15.58 -11.48
C MET A 135 13.55 15.92 -10.92
N ALA A 136 12.69 16.57 -11.71
CA ALA A 136 11.33 16.90 -11.30
C ALA A 136 10.53 15.62 -10.99
N CYS A 137 10.67 14.58 -11.82
CA CYS A 137 10.05 13.29 -11.59
C CYS A 137 10.54 12.62 -10.30
N ALA A 138 11.86 12.64 -10.04
CA ALA A 138 12.42 12.15 -8.78
C ALA A 138 11.82 12.90 -7.59
N GLY A 139 11.70 14.23 -7.68
CA GLY A 139 11.07 15.06 -6.66
C GLY A 139 9.61 14.66 -6.38
N VAL A 140 8.81 14.46 -7.42
CA VAL A 140 7.41 14.01 -7.28
C VAL A 140 7.35 12.64 -6.59
N LEU A 141 8.21 11.70 -6.98
CA LEU A 141 8.26 10.37 -6.36
C LEU A 141 8.68 10.44 -4.88
N VAL A 142 9.65 11.30 -4.53
CA VAL A 142 10.02 11.54 -3.13
C VAL A 142 8.84 12.05 -2.32
N VAL A 143 8.08 13.01 -2.86
CA VAL A 143 6.88 13.55 -2.20
C VAL A 143 5.82 12.46 -2.03
N LEU A 144 5.62 11.60 -3.02
CA LEU A 144 4.68 10.47 -2.95
C LEU A 144 5.10 9.46 -1.88
N VAL A 145 6.36 9.06 -1.84
CA VAL A 145 6.91 8.15 -0.82
C VAL A 145 6.76 8.76 0.58
N ALA A 146 7.12 10.04 0.76
CA ALA A 146 6.99 10.74 2.03
C ALA A 146 5.53 10.85 2.48
N GLY A 147 4.61 11.18 1.56
CA GLY A 147 3.18 11.22 1.83
C GLY A 147 2.63 9.86 2.26
N LEU A 148 3.10 8.79 1.61
CA LEU A 148 2.70 7.42 1.94
C LEU A 148 3.22 6.98 3.31
N LEU A 149 4.45 7.35 3.68
CA LEU A 149 5.00 7.14 5.03
C LEU A 149 4.24 7.93 6.10
N ALA A 150 3.87 9.18 5.81
CA ALA A 150 3.06 10.00 6.71
C ALA A 150 1.66 9.38 6.91
N TYR A 151 1.05 8.92 5.83
CA TYR A 151 -0.23 8.21 5.85
C TYR A 151 -0.14 6.92 6.67
N TRP A 152 0.92 6.13 6.48
CA TRP A 152 1.14 4.92 7.27
C TRP A 152 1.24 5.22 8.77
N ARG A 153 2.06 6.21 9.17
CA ARG A 153 2.17 6.64 10.57
C ARG A 153 0.81 7.08 11.12
N TRP A 154 0.02 7.79 10.33
CA TRP A 154 -1.31 8.21 10.74
C TRP A 154 -2.25 7.02 10.96
N ILE A 155 -2.25 6.02 10.08
CA ILE A 155 -3.01 4.77 10.27
C ILE A 155 -2.60 4.07 11.56
N VAL A 156 -1.29 3.89 11.76
CA VAL A 156 -0.74 3.21 12.94
C VAL A 156 -1.21 3.89 14.23
N ARG A 157 -1.10 5.22 14.30
CA ARG A 157 -1.56 5.99 15.46
C ARG A 157 -3.07 5.89 15.67
N LYS A 158 -3.85 5.97 14.59
CA LYS A 158 -5.31 6.02 14.67
C LYS A 158 -5.92 4.68 15.11
N TYR A 159 -5.35 3.58 14.67
CA TYR A 159 -5.94 2.25 14.85
C TYR A 159 -5.09 1.29 15.71
N GLY A 160 -3.86 1.65 16.07
CA GLY A 160 -2.94 0.82 16.87
C GLY A 160 -3.04 1.01 18.39
N ASP A 161 -3.50 2.16 18.89
CA ASP A 161 -3.41 2.54 20.32
C ASP A 161 -4.56 2.05 21.22
N LYS A 162 -5.35 1.05 20.81
CA LYS A 162 -6.42 0.50 21.67
C LYS A 162 -6.07 -0.90 22.14
N PRO A 163 -5.85 -1.12 23.46
CA PRO A 163 -5.65 -2.47 23.97
C PRO A 163 -6.84 -3.34 23.57
N VAL A 164 -6.52 -4.58 23.19
CA VAL A 164 -7.51 -5.65 23.10
C VAL A 164 -8.00 -5.83 24.52
N ASP A 165 -9.22 -5.40 24.82
CA ASP A 165 -9.86 -5.78 26.08
C ASP A 165 -9.80 -7.31 26.13
N PRO A 166 -9.13 -7.90 27.14
CA PRO A 166 -9.14 -9.34 27.30
C PRO A 166 -10.60 -9.76 27.39
N ALA A 167 -10.95 -10.77 26.60
CA ALA A 167 -12.29 -11.33 26.55
C ALA A 167 -12.87 -11.44 27.97
N PRO A 168 -14.17 -11.12 28.17
CA PRO A 168 -14.77 -11.23 29.49
C PRO A 168 -14.51 -12.64 30.00
N LYS A 169 -13.77 -12.76 31.11
CA LYS A 169 -13.59 -14.03 31.80
C LYS A 169 -14.98 -14.60 31.98
N LEU A 170 -15.24 -15.74 31.32
CA LEU A 170 -16.39 -16.57 31.64
C LEU A 170 -16.32 -16.78 33.14
N VAL A 171 -17.30 -16.22 33.84
CA VAL A 171 -17.49 -16.42 35.26
C VAL A 171 -17.56 -17.94 35.44
N GLU A 172 -16.54 -18.47 36.10
CA GLU A 172 -16.51 -19.82 36.66
C GLU A 172 -17.75 -19.92 37.55
N GLY A 173 -18.82 -20.48 36.98
CA GLY A 173 -20.10 -20.67 37.63
C GLY A 173 -19.96 -21.80 38.62
N ASP A 174 -19.57 -21.41 39.81
CA ASP A 174 -19.84 -22.05 41.09
C ASP A 174 -21.17 -22.84 41.04
N ARG A 175 -21.09 -24.16 41.17
CA ARG A 175 -22.26 -25.00 41.45
C ARG A 175 -21.84 -26.15 42.38
N ASN A 176 -22.09 -25.90 43.66
CA ASN A 176 -22.35 -26.89 44.73
C ASN A 176 -23.10 -28.13 44.23
#